data_AF-A0A211ZFW2-F1
#
_entry.id   AF-A0A211ZFW2-F1
#
_cell.length_a   1.000
_cell.length_b   1.000
_cell.length_c   1.000
_cell.angle_alpha   90.00
_cell.angle_beta   90.00
_cell.angle_gamma   90.00
#
_symmetry.space_group_name_H-M   'P 1'
#
loop_
_entity.id
_entity.type
_entity.pdbx_description
1 polymer ?
#
loop_
_entity_poly.entity_id
_entity_poly.type
_entity_poly.pdbx_seq_one_letter_code
_entity_poly.pdbx_strand_id
1 'polypeptide(L)'
;MSDVLETLSRIYGPGWMGDLPHWGTNLVIGVYIVMLMSFAAYALVKARVTPLWSILLLVPYLDVIVLWVIAFIRWPRLDGQRPHIVHRG
;
A
#
# COMPACT_ATOMS: atom_id res chain seq x y z
N MET A 1 22.19 25.36 -6.22
CA MET A 1 21.00 24.87 -5.49
C MET A 1 19.95 24.30 -6.45
N SER A 2 19.86 24.83 -7.68
CA SER A 2 19.16 24.24 -8.84
C SER A 2 19.61 22.81 -9.16
N ASP A 3 20.92 22.56 -9.22
CA ASP A 3 21.47 21.30 -9.76
C ASP A 3 21.16 20.10 -8.85
N VAL A 4 21.12 20.35 -7.53
CA VAL A 4 20.71 19.33 -6.54
C VAL A 4 19.22 19.03 -6.69
N LEU A 5 18.39 20.05 -6.85
CA LEU A 5 16.94 19.87 -7.06
C LEU A 5 16.63 19.16 -8.39
N GLU A 6 17.39 19.46 -9.45
CA GLU A 6 17.28 18.79 -10.75
C GLU A 6 17.73 17.32 -10.66
N THR A 7 18.81 17.05 -9.93
CA THR A 7 19.27 15.68 -9.69
C THR A 7 18.24 14.89 -8.87
N LEU A 8 17.69 15.50 -7.81
CA LEU A 8 16.66 14.87 -6.98
C LEU A 8 15.36 14.67 -7.76
N SER A 9 14.93 15.61 -8.59
CA SER A 9 13.72 15.47 -9.41
C SER A 9 13.89 14.43 -10.51
N ARG A 10 15.09 14.25 -11.04
CA ARG A 10 15.39 13.19 -12.02
C ARG A 10 15.34 11.79 -11.41
N ILE A 11 15.81 11.64 -10.16
CA ILE A 11 15.85 10.36 -9.45
C ILE A 11 14.50 10.03 -8.80
N TYR A 12 13.89 11.00 -8.12
CA TYR A 12 12.67 10.80 -7.31
C TYR A 12 11.39 11.33 -7.95
N GLY A 13 11.50 12.22 -8.94
CA GLY A 13 10.35 12.72 -9.70
C GLY A 13 10.01 11.83 -10.89
N PRO A 14 8.88 12.09 -11.56
CA PRO A 14 8.43 11.30 -12.71
C PRO A 14 9.28 11.48 -13.98
N GLY A 15 10.37 12.25 -13.93
CA GLY A 15 11.22 12.53 -15.08
C GLY A 15 11.77 11.27 -15.75
N TRP A 16 12.21 10.29 -14.96
CA TRP A 16 12.66 9.00 -15.48
C TRP A 16 11.54 8.15 -16.11
N MET A 17 10.27 8.38 -15.74
CA MET A 17 9.13 7.72 -16.40
C MET A 17 8.82 8.32 -17.77
N GLY A 18 9.15 9.60 -17.98
CA GLY A 18 8.98 10.30 -19.25
C GLY A 18 10.00 9.88 -20.32
N ASP A 19 11.17 9.40 -19.90
CA ASP A 19 12.21 8.89 -20.78
C ASP A 19 11.95 7.44 -21.27
N LEU A 20 10.98 6.75 -20.66
CA LEU A 20 10.60 5.39 -21.06
C LEU A 20 9.69 5.41 -22.30
N PRO A 21 9.82 4.41 -23.20
CA PRO A 21 8.84 4.22 -24.25
C PRO A 21 7.46 3.92 -23.64
N HIS A 22 6.38 4.30 -24.33
CA HIS A 22 5.00 4.19 -23.81
C HIS A 22 4.64 2.81 -23.24
N TRP A 23 5.13 1.73 -23.85
CA TRP A 23 4.90 0.37 -23.35
C TRP A 23 5.57 0.14 -21.98
N GLY A 24 6.74 0.73 -21.75
CA GLY A 24 7.48 0.65 -20.49
C GLY A 24 6.78 1.44 -19.39
N THR A 25 6.31 2.65 -19.70
CA THR A 25 5.49 3.45 -18.77
C THR A 25 4.23 2.70 -18.36
N ASN A 26 3.52 2.08 -19.30
CA ASN A 26 2.32 1.27 -19.01
C ASN A 26 2.63 0.07 -18.12
N LEU A 27 3.79 -0.58 -18.33
CA LEU A 27 4.23 -1.71 -17.53
C LEU A 27 4.51 -1.28 -16.07
N VAL A 28 5.19 -0.15 -15.88
CA VAL A 28 5.46 0.42 -14.55
C VAL A 28 4.16 0.77 -13.81
N ILE A 29 3.22 1.43 -14.49
CA ILE A 29 1.90 1.74 -13.92
C ILE A 29 1.15 0.45 -13.57
N GLY A 30 1.16 -0.56 -14.45
CA GLY A 30 0.52 -1.84 -14.20
C GLY A 30 1.10 -2.58 -12.99
N VAL A 31 2.42 -2.62 -12.86
CA VAL A 31 3.11 -3.20 -11.70
C VAL A 31 2.74 -2.46 -10.41
N TYR A 32 2.71 -1.13 -10.45
CA TYR A 32 2.32 -0.31 -9.30
C TYR A 32 0.89 -0.64 -8.83
N ILE A 33 -0.07 -0.68 -9.76
CA ILE A 33 -1.48 -1.01 -9.45
C ILE A 33 -1.58 -2.41 -8.86
N VAL A 34 -0.97 -3.42 -9.49
CA VAL A 34 -1.02 -4.81 -9.02
C VAL A 34 -0.40 -4.95 -7.63
N MET A 35 0.74 -4.30 -7.39
CA MET A 35 1.43 -4.32 -6.10
C MET A 35 0.55 -3.69 -5.00
N LEU A 36 -0.03 -2.53 -5.28
CA LEU A 36 -0.88 -1.81 -4.35
C LEU A 36 -2.16 -2.60 -4.01
N MET A 37 -2.83 -3.17 -5.01
CA MET A 37 -3.98 -4.06 -4.80
C MET A 37 -3.60 -5.30 -4.00
N SER A 38 -2.45 -5.91 -4.28
CA SER A 38 -1.99 -7.13 -3.58
C SER A 38 -1.77 -6.87 -2.10
N PHE A 39 -1.11 -5.76 -1.75
CA PHE A 39 -0.90 -5.39 -0.34
C PHE A 39 -2.21 -5.04 0.37
N ALA A 40 -3.11 -4.32 -0.30
CA ALA A 40 -4.40 -3.99 0.27
C ALA A 40 -5.28 -5.22 0.48
N ALA A 41 -5.35 -6.12 -0.50
CA ALA A 41 -6.08 -7.39 -0.37
C ALA A 41 -5.50 -8.24 0.78
N TYR A 42 -4.17 -8.31 0.89
CA TYR A 42 -3.50 -8.99 2.00
C TYR A 42 -3.89 -8.38 3.37
N ALA A 43 -3.86 -7.05 3.48
CA ALA A 43 -4.25 -6.35 4.70
C ALA A 43 -5.73 -6.59 5.06
N LEU A 44 -6.63 -6.53 4.08
CA LEU A 44 -8.06 -6.79 4.24
C LEU A 44 -8.34 -8.22 4.70
N VAL A 45 -7.69 -9.23 4.10
CA VAL A 45 -7.80 -10.64 4.52
C VAL A 45 -7.34 -10.80 5.97
N LYS A 46 -6.23 -10.15 6.34
CA LYS A 46 -5.72 -10.19 7.72
C LYS A 46 -6.65 -9.46 8.70
N ALA A 47 -7.40 -8.47 8.24
CA ALA A 47 -8.48 -7.81 8.97
C ALA A 47 -9.82 -8.57 8.95
N ARG A 48 -9.92 -9.73 8.28
CA ARG A 48 -11.16 -10.50 8.03
C ARG A 48 -12.25 -9.73 7.26
N VAL A 49 -11.85 -8.74 6.48
CA VAL A 49 -12.72 -7.98 5.58
C VAL A 49 -12.60 -8.56 4.17
N THR A 50 -13.65 -8.46 3.36
CA THR A 50 -13.64 -8.99 1.98
C THR A 50 -12.55 -8.29 1.14
N PRO A 51 -11.68 -9.04 0.43
CA PRO A 51 -10.58 -8.46 -0.34
C PRO A 51 -11.04 -7.64 -1.55
N LEU A 52 -12.31 -7.74 -1.94
CA LEU A 52 -12.92 -6.95 -3.02
C LEU A 52 -12.84 -5.44 -2.77
N TRP A 53 -12.80 -5.00 -1.50
CA TRP A 53 -12.62 -3.58 -1.17
C TRP A 53 -11.28 -3.00 -1.66
N SER A 54 -10.30 -3.86 -2.00
CA SER A 54 -9.05 -3.40 -2.63
C SER A 54 -9.26 -2.74 -3.99
N ILE A 55 -10.38 -3.00 -4.68
CA ILE A 55 -10.73 -2.36 -5.95
C ILE A 55 -10.98 -0.85 -5.78
N LEU A 56 -11.44 -0.41 -4.61
CA LEU A 56 -11.65 1.02 -4.37
C LEU A 56 -10.35 1.84 -4.43
N LEU A 57 -9.19 1.20 -4.28
CA LEU A 57 -7.89 1.87 -4.42
C LEU A 57 -7.54 2.25 -5.87
N LEU A 58 -8.21 1.67 -6.86
CA LEU A 58 -8.05 2.10 -8.25
C LEU A 58 -8.73 3.45 -8.51
N VAL A 59 -9.70 3.83 -7.67
CA VAL A 59 -10.39 5.10 -7.81
C VAL A 59 -9.54 6.17 -7.11
N PRO A 60 -9.06 7.19 -7.83
CA PRO A 60 -8.28 8.26 -7.22
C PRO A 60 -9.09 8.93 -6.11
N TYR A 61 -8.40 9.37 -5.05
CA TYR A 61 -8.95 9.93 -3.81
C TYR A 61 -9.60 8.93 -2.86
N LEU A 62 -10.22 7.85 -3.36
CA LEU A 62 -10.71 6.76 -2.50
C LEU A 62 -9.57 5.91 -1.96
N ASP A 63 -8.45 5.85 -2.67
CA ASP A 63 -7.22 5.22 -2.24
C ASP A 63 -6.76 5.72 -0.86
N VAL A 64 -6.75 7.04 -0.65
CA VAL A 64 -6.38 7.67 0.62
C VAL A 64 -7.33 7.23 1.74
N ILE A 65 -8.64 7.22 1.48
CA ILE A 65 -9.65 6.82 2.47
C ILE A 65 -9.52 5.33 2.82
N VAL A 66 -9.33 4.48 1.82
CA VAL A 66 -9.18 3.03 2.03
C VAL A 66 -7.91 2.72 2.80
N LEU A 67 -6.79 3.35 2.46
CA LEU A 67 -5.54 3.22 3.21
C LEU A 67 -5.70 3.71 4.66
N TRP A 68 -6.42 4.82 4.85
CA TRP A 68 -6.74 5.34 6.18
C TRP A 68 -7.56 4.33 6.99
N VAL A 69 -8.64 3.80 6.43
CA VAL A 69 -9.47 2.78 7.08
C VAL A 69 -8.63 1.54 7.43
N ILE A 70 -7.83 1.02 6.51
CA ILE A 70 -6.96 -0.15 6.76
C ILE A 70 -5.93 0.14 7.86
N ALA A 71 -5.35 1.34 7.90
CA ALA A 71 -4.38 1.73 8.91
C ALA A 71 -4.97 1.80 10.33
N PHE A 72 -6.22 2.26 10.45
CA PHE A 72 -6.90 2.43 11.75
C PHE A 72 -7.78 1.26 12.18
N ILE A 73 -8.00 0.25 11.32
CA ILE A 73 -8.69 -0.98 11.73
C ILE A 73 -7.85 -1.72 12.78
N ARG A 74 -8.51 -2.15 13.87
CA ARG A 74 -7.90 -2.95 14.92
C ARG A 74 -7.52 -4.33 14.38
N TRP A 75 -6.22 -4.62 14.35
CA TRP A 75 -5.71 -5.87 13.81
C TRP A 75 -6.02 -7.04 14.78
N PRO A 76 -6.65 -8.12 14.30
CA PRO A 76 -7.18 -9.18 15.18
C PRO A 76 -6.12 -10.00 15.93
N ARG A 77 -4.81 -9.83 15.64
CA ARG A 77 -3.72 -10.67 16.19
C ARG A 77 -2.80 -9.99 17.19
N LEU A 78 -2.95 -8.68 17.46
CA LEU A 78 -2.08 -7.99 18.42
C LEU A 78 -2.64 -8.00 19.85
N ASP A 79 -3.92 -8.32 20.04
CA ASP A 79 -4.58 -8.28 21.36
C ASP A 79 -5.02 -9.67 21.89
N GLY A 80 -4.69 -10.76 21.17
CA GLY A 80 -5.15 -12.10 21.48
C GLY A 80 -4.17 -12.90 22.36
N GLN A 81 -4.58 -13.15 23.60
CA GLN A 81 -4.00 -14.05 24.61
C GLN A 81 -2.62 -13.64 25.18
N ARG A 82 -2.67 -12.84 26.25
CA ARG A 82 -1.72 -13.06 27.34
C ARG A 82 -1.96 -14.49 27.86
N PRO A 83 -0.95 -15.37 27.92
CA PRO A 83 -1.10 -16.65 28.62
C PRO A 83 -1.48 -16.33 30.05
N HIS A 84 -2.66 -16.76 30.50
CA HIS A 84 -2.93 -16.83 31.93
C HIS A 84 -1.98 -17.90 32.48
N ILE A 85 -0.83 -17.47 33.01
CA ILE A 85 0.08 -18.34 33.75
C ILE A 85 -0.66 -18.69 35.04
N VAL A 86 -1.34 -19.84 35.02
CA VAL A 86 -1.92 -20.44 36.23
C VAL A 86 -0.76 -21.04 37.01
N HIS A 87 -0.21 -20.28 37.96
CA HIS A 87 0.63 -20.85 38.99
C HIS A 87 -0.27 -21.70 39.90
N ARG A 88 -0.23 -23.02 39.68
CA ARG A 88 -0.84 -24.00 40.58
C ARG A 88 0.13 -24.18 41.75
N GLY A 89 -0.22 -23.59 42.89
CA GLY A 89 0.38 -23.87 44.20
C GLY A 89 -0.56 -24.72 45.05
#